data_AF-A0A8H6L0T3-F1
#
_entry.id   AF-A0A8H6L0T3-F1
#
_cell.length_a   1.000
_cell.length_b   1.000
_cell.length_c   1.000
_cell.angle_alpha   90.00
_cell.angle_beta   90.00
_cell.angle_gamma   90.00
#
_symmetry.space_group_name_H-M   'P 1'
#
loop_
_entity.id
_entity.type
_entity.pdbx_description
1 polymer ?
#
loop_
_entity_poly.entity_id
_entity_poly.type
_entity_poly.pdbx_seq_one_letter_code
_entity_poly.pdbx_strand_id
1 'polypeptide(L)'
;MIAGLRGVARRQKSISGWLCFATQVFLDINKITGSDYRKAFQELQIAGRDAIATLENIERIGQQQPKAQVGSQYQRLAKDSRLGRTIGYIYGYILDDSAEIRQQFFMHDTVRAKHPEPHRLLVRDPLLCGLIKFSLSIMLYNLGVEFAKNSLCTLPTTDLYRALRLTLNLDLAWPDTDLFVSNITPERLFFGGLPNKLESCLKRLMLMQGISPEIFVKGGKRRSGRKSLPFTPSISKTGRDWHEASAVISAFRDRHIMNNTIKWTFETLEAVFKESTKNNASQRAAREHWIKSRQIGTVPLLQCVKTAITTELSVLIFDYFGLHLRCENFLVKLRSGLGGNMKKNDGITHSNDEPRWLAGCMVFAILRNAVEWEFVAKDTDGDGGLLPEWRLFMDAGALLKEFNQSEGDCESKRSENYAE
;
A
#
# COMPACT_ATOMS: atom_id res chain seq x y z
N MET A 1 16.55 -23.60 -15.20
CA MET A 1 15.75 -24.77 -14.76
C MET A 1 16.29 -26.13 -15.25
N ILE A 2 16.50 -26.37 -16.55
CA ILE A 2 16.95 -27.68 -17.09
C ILE A 2 18.27 -28.20 -16.46
N ALA A 3 19.26 -27.33 -16.22
CA ALA A 3 20.50 -27.71 -15.52
C ALA A 3 20.26 -28.09 -14.04
N GLY A 4 19.33 -27.38 -13.36
CA GLY A 4 18.89 -27.71 -12.00
C GLY A 4 18.10 -29.02 -11.93
N LEU A 5 17.22 -29.28 -12.92
CA LEU A 5 16.49 -30.54 -13.07
C LEU A 5 17.45 -31.71 -13.30
N ARG A 6 18.49 -31.53 -14.13
CA ARG A 6 19.59 -32.51 -14.28
C ARG A 6 20.35 -32.72 -12.96
N GLY A 7 20.58 -31.66 -12.19
CA GLY A 7 21.23 -31.76 -10.87
C GLY A 7 20.39 -32.54 -9.85
N VAL A 8 19.08 -32.32 -9.81
CA VAL A 8 18.15 -33.07 -8.94
C VAL A 8 18.03 -34.52 -9.39
N ALA A 9 17.89 -34.78 -10.69
CA ALA A 9 17.84 -36.13 -11.25
C ALA A 9 19.16 -36.91 -11.08
N ARG A 10 20.31 -36.23 -11.00
CA ARG A 10 21.60 -36.86 -10.68
C ARG A 10 21.77 -37.17 -9.20
N ARG A 11 21.12 -36.41 -8.31
CA ARG A 11 21.21 -36.60 -6.84
C ARG A 11 20.15 -37.58 -6.31
N GLN A 12 19.01 -37.70 -6.97
CA GLN A 12 17.96 -38.67 -6.62
C GLN A 12 18.05 -39.91 -7.53
N LYS A 13 18.10 -41.11 -6.94
CA LYS A 13 18.11 -42.39 -7.69
C LYS A 13 16.83 -42.65 -8.47
N SER A 14 15.74 -41.95 -8.15
CA SER A 14 14.45 -42.02 -8.85
C SER A 14 13.93 -40.61 -9.14
N ILE A 15 13.38 -40.43 -10.34
CA ILE A 15 12.68 -39.20 -10.72
C ILE A 15 11.36 -39.18 -9.96
N SER A 16 11.15 -38.16 -9.14
CA SER A 16 9.90 -38.03 -8.39
C SER A 16 8.74 -37.61 -9.31
N GLY A 17 7.52 -38.07 -9.00
CA GLY A 17 6.33 -37.66 -9.73
C GLY A 17 6.10 -36.13 -9.72
N TRP A 18 6.46 -35.45 -8.63
CA TRP A 18 6.36 -33.99 -8.56
C TRP A 18 7.31 -33.29 -9.55
N LEU A 19 8.49 -33.86 -9.80
CA LEU A 19 9.46 -33.30 -10.74
C LEU A 19 8.96 -33.43 -12.18
N CYS A 20 8.35 -34.58 -12.51
CA CYS A 20 7.68 -34.78 -13.80
C CYS A 20 6.54 -33.77 -13.98
N PHE A 21 5.70 -33.60 -12.96
CA PHE A 21 4.60 -32.63 -13.00
C PHE A 21 5.11 -31.19 -13.19
N ALA A 22 6.09 -30.76 -12.39
CA ALA A 22 6.66 -29.41 -12.52
C ALA A 22 7.31 -29.17 -13.89
N THR A 23 7.99 -30.20 -14.43
CA THR A 23 8.58 -30.14 -15.77
C THR A 23 7.51 -30.03 -16.84
N GLN A 24 6.43 -30.80 -16.73
CA GLN A 24 5.31 -30.74 -17.66
C GLN A 24 4.65 -29.36 -17.63
N VAL A 25 4.35 -28.81 -16.45
CA VAL A 25 3.80 -27.45 -16.30
C VAL A 25 4.72 -26.41 -16.96
N PHE A 26 6.03 -26.51 -16.74
CA PHE A 26 6.99 -25.61 -17.36
C PHE A 26 6.98 -25.72 -18.90
N LEU A 27 6.95 -26.94 -19.44
CA LEU A 27 6.89 -27.18 -20.88
C LEU A 27 5.57 -26.66 -21.48
N ASP A 28 4.45 -26.87 -20.79
CA ASP A 28 3.13 -26.41 -21.23
C ASP A 28 3.05 -24.89 -21.24
N ILE A 29 3.57 -24.22 -20.21
CA ILE A 29 3.69 -22.75 -20.19
C ILE A 29 4.48 -22.29 -21.42
N ASN A 30 5.68 -22.85 -21.66
CA ASN A 30 6.49 -22.45 -22.81
C ASN A 30 5.82 -22.75 -24.16
N LYS A 31 5.05 -23.84 -24.25
CA LYS A 31 4.29 -24.20 -25.44
C LYS A 31 3.16 -23.21 -25.70
N ILE A 32 2.45 -22.77 -24.66
CA ILE A 32 1.36 -21.79 -24.75
C ILE A 32 1.91 -20.41 -25.09
N THR A 33 2.99 -19.98 -24.44
CA THR A 33 3.65 -18.69 -24.73
C THR A 33 4.24 -18.66 -26.14
N GLY A 34 4.61 -19.81 -26.70
CA GLY A 34 4.97 -19.98 -28.10
C GLY A 34 6.14 -19.08 -28.52
N SER A 35 5.96 -18.34 -29.62
CA SER A 35 6.96 -17.41 -30.16
C SER A 35 7.14 -16.14 -29.32
N ASP A 36 6.22 -15.85 -28.39
CA ASP A 36 6.20 -14.62 -27.60
C ASP A 36 6.89 -14.79 -26.22
N TYR A 37 7.86 -15.69 -26.13
CA TYR A 37 8.57 -16.00 -24.89
C TYR A 37 9.28 -14.78 -24.27
N ARG A 38 9.55 -13.73 -25.07
CA ARG A 38 10.16 -12.48 -24.61
C ARG A 38 9.20 -11.54 -23.90
N LYS A 39 7.90 -11.64 -24.15
CA LYS A 39 6.89 -10.73 -23.57
C LYS A 39 6.92 -10.72 -22.04
N ALA A 40 7.01 -11.90 -21.42
CA ALA A 40 7.08 -12.00 -19.96
C ALA A 40 8.29 -11.24 -19.37
N PHE A 41 9.44 -11.30 -20.06
CA PHE A 41 10.62 -10.55 -19.64
C PHE A 41 10.46 -9.04 -19.90
N GLN A 42 9.86 -8.64 -21.02
CA GLN A 42 9.57 -7.23 -21.31
C GLN A 42 8.63 -6.62 -20.26
N GLU A 43 7.56 -7.32 -19.89
CA GLU A 43 6.66 -6.90 -18.82
C GLU A 43 7.37 -6.79 -17.47
N LEU A 44 8.29 -7.72 -17.17
CA LEU A 44 9.13 -7.62 -15.97
C LEU A 44 10.03 -6.39 -16.00
N GLN A 45 10.65 -6.08 -17.15
CA GLN A 45 11.48 -4.88 -17.29
C GLN A 45 10.67 -3.59 -17.16
N ILE A 46 9.45 -3.54 -17.72
CA ILE A 46 8.54 -2.41 -17.54
C ILE A 46 8.24 -2.22 -16.04
N ALA A 47 7.82 -3.29 -15.35
CA ALA A 47 7.56 -3.23 -13.91
C ALA A 47 8.79 -2.80 -13.10
N GLY A 48 9.99 -3.26 -13.47
CA GLY A 48 11.25 -2.85 -12.85
C GLY A 48 11.56 -1.36 -13.04
N ARG A 49 11.39 -0.84 -14.27
CA ARG A 49 11.60 0.59 -14.57
C ARG A 49 10.59 1.48 -13.84
N ASP A 50 9.32 1.10 -13.84
CA ASP A 50 8.27 1.83 -13.13
C ASP A 50 8.55 1.88 -11.63
N ALA A 51 8.97 0.75 -11.04
CA ALA A 51 9.36 0.66 -9.64
C ALA A 51 10.52 1.59 -9.29
N ILE A 52 11.58 1.59 -10.11
CA ILE A 52 12.74 2.47 -9.93
C ILE A 52 12.33 3.94 -10.05
N ALA A 53 11.54 4.29 -11.07
CA ALA A 53 11.07 5.66 -11.25
C ALA A 53 10.31 6.16 -10.01
N THR A 54 9.44 5.33 -9.42
CA THR A 54 8.74 5.66 -8.18
C THR A 54 9.72 5.84 -7.01
N LEU A 55 10.62 4.87 -6.78
CA LEU A 55 11.54 4.89 -5.64
C LEU A 55 12.55 6.04 -5.71
N GLU A 56 13.14 6.29 -6.88
CA GLU A 56 14.08 7.39 -7.12
C GLU A 56 13.39 8.76 -7.02
N ASN A 57 12.14 8.88 -7.48
CA ASN A 57 11.38 10.12 -7.31
C ASN A 57 11.16 10.43 -5.82
N ILE A 58 10.82 9.43 -5.01
CA ILE A 58 10.66 9.58 -3.57
C ILE A 58 11.99 9.95 -2.89
N GLU A 59 13.08 9.29 -3.28
CA GLU A 59 14.42 9.61 -2.78
C GLU A 59 14.81 11.05 -3.11
N ARG A 60 14.61 11.48 -4.35
CA ARG A 60 14.86 12.85 -4.82
C ARG A 60 14.06 13.89 -4.02
N ILE A 61 12.76 13.65 -3.79
CA ILE A 61 11.92 14.53 -2.96
C ILE A 61 12.45 14.57 -1.52
N GLY A 62 12.95 13.45 -1.01
CA GLY A 62 13.57 13.35 0.30
C GLY A 62 14.86 14.16 0.43
N GLN A 63 15.73 14.11 -0.60
CA GLN A 63 16.98 14.86 -0.65
C GLN A 63 16.76 16.38 -0.73
N GLN A 64 15.66 16.81 -1.34
CA GLN A 64 15.28 18.22 -1.44
C GLN A 64 14.68 18.79 -0.14
N GLN A 65 14.47 17.96 0.91
CA GLN A 65 13.93 18.45 2.18
C GLN A 65 14.98 19.27 2.97
N PRO A 66 14.55 20.36 3.64
CA PRO A 66 15.40 21.07 4.59
C PRO A 66 15.93 20.13 5.68
N LYS A 67 17.24 20.21 5.97
CA LYS A 67 17.91 19.39 7.00
C LYS A 67 17.31 19.55 8.40
N ALA A 68 16.61 20.66 8.67
CA ALA A 68 15.89 20.91 9.92
C ALA A 68 14.75 19.90 10.18
N GLN A 69 14.24 19.20 9.16
CA GLN A 69 13.20 18.16 9.31
C GLN A 69 13.77 16.81 9.79
N VAL A 70 14.62 16.82 10.82
CA VAL A 70 15.21 15.61 11.39
C VAL A 70 14.09 14.68 11.86
N GLY A 71 14.00 13.50 11.25
CA GLY A 71 12.99 12.49 11.57
C GLY A 71 11.75 12.47 10.68
N SER A 72 11.76 13.18 9.54
CA SER A 72 10.70 13.08 8.52
C SER A 72 10.55 11.67 7.95
N GLN A 73 9.38 11.36 7.39
CA GLN A 73 9.09 10.06 6.79
C GLN A 73 10.05 9.74 5.63
N TYR A 74 10.47 10.74 4.86
CA TYR A 74 11.44 10.61 3.79
C TYR A 74 12.83 10.23 4.31
N GLN A 75 13.29 10.85 5.41
CA GLN A 75 14.57 10.47 6.03
C GLN A 75 14.53 9.08 6.64
N ARG A 76 13.37 8.65 7.18
CA ARG A 76 13.19 7.28 7.69
C ARG A 76 13.29 6.26 6.56
N LEU A 77 12.58 6.52 5.45
CA LEU A 77 12.62 5.66 4.27
C LEU A 77 14.03 5.61 3.66
N ALA A 78 14.74 6.73 3.57
CA ALA A 78 16.11 6.77 3.06
C ALA A 78 17.10 5.96 3.92
N LYS A 79 16.84 5.83 5.23
CA LYS A 79 17.62 4.98 6.15
C LYS A 79 17.16 3.53 6.18
N ASP A 80 16.07 3.19 5.49
CA ASP A 80 15.53 1.85 5.46
C ASP A 80 16.38 0.95 4.55
N SER A 81 17.05 -0.03 5.15
CA SER A 81 17.83 -1.02 4.41
C SER A 81 17.02 -1.80 3.36
N ARG A 82 15.68 -1.86 3.49
CA ARG A 82 14.81 -2.50 2.49
C ARG A 82 14.74 -1.69 1.19
N LEU A 83 14.83 -0.36 1.24
CA LEU A 83 14.82 0.49 0.05
C LEU A 83 16.03 0.18 -0.83
N GLY A 84 17.24 0.29 -0.27
CA GLY A 84 18.48 0.01 -1.00
C GLY A 84 18.56 -1.43 -1.49
N ARG A 85 18.06 -2.41 -0.71
CA ARG A 85 17.95 -3.82 -1.16
C ARG A 85 16.99 -3.98 -2.34
N THR A 86 15.86 -3.28 -2.34
CA THR A 86 14.88 -3.36 -3.42
C THR A 86 15.44 -2.73 -4.70
N ILE A 87 16.07 -1.55 -4.60
CA ILE A 87 16.74 -0.90 -5.74
C ILE A 87 17.86 -1.81 -6.29
N GLY A 88 18.73 -2.32 -5.43
CA GLY A 88 19.80 -3.23 -5.83
C GLY A 88 19.28 -4.53 -6.44
N TYR A 89 18.14 -5.06 -5.95
CA TYR A 89 17.49 -6.22 -6.54
C TYR A 89 16.99 -5.93 -7.97
N ILE A 90 16.37 -4.77 -8.21
CA ILE A 90 15.87 -4.40 -9.54
C ILE A 90 17.03 -4.23 -10.53
N TYR A 91 18.05 -3.44 -10.18
CA TYR A 91 19.20 -3.26 -11.06
C TYR A 91 19.96 -4.58 -11.29
N GLY A 92 20.22 -5.34 -10.22
CA GLY A 92 20.98 -6.58 -10.30
C GLY A 92 20.29 -7.68 -11.12
N TYR A 93 18.98 -7.90 -10.92
CA TYR A 93 18.27 -9.04 -11.52
C TYR A 93 17.39 -8.68 -12.72
N ILE A 94 16.92 -7.44 -12.86
CA ILE A 94 15.89 -7.09 -13.86
C ILE A 94 16.45 -6.21 -14.99
N LEU A 95 17.27 -5.19 -14.66
CA LEU A 95 17.69 -4.17 -15.61
C LEU A 95 19.09 -4.39 -16.20
N ASP A 96 20.09 -4.64 -15.36
CA ASP A 96 21.51 -4.60 -15.78
C ASP A 96 22.11 -5.98 -16.08
N ASP A 97 21.46 -7.07 -15.67
CA ASP A 97 21.98 -8.45 -15.71
C ASP A 97 23.42 -8.51 -15.19
N SER A 98 23.62 -8.28 -13.89
CA SER A 98 24.95 -8.07 -13.34
C SER A 98 25.89 -9.26 -13.60
N ALA A 99 27.15 -8.96 -13.94
CA ALA A 99 28.15 -9.97 -14.28
C ALA A 99 28.47 -10.92 -13.11
N GLU A 100 28.32 -10.46 -11.87
CA GLU A 100 28.52 -11.26 -10.65
C GLU A 100 27.45 -12.33 -10.49
N ILE A 101 26.19 -12.00 -10.81
CA ILE A 101 25.08 -12.98 -10.82
C ILE A 101 25.32 -14.00 -11.94
N ARG A 102 25.75 -13.55 -13.13
CA ARG A 102 26.16 -14.46 -14.21
C ARG A 102 27.26 -15.42 -13.76
N GLN A 103 28.31 -14.93 -13.11
CA GLN A 103 29.39 -15.78 -12.62
C GLN A 103 28.90 -16.82 -11.61
N GLN A 104 28.07 -16.45 -10.62
CA GLN A 104 27.56 -17.38 -9.61
C GLN A 104 26.78 -18.57 -10.19
N PHE A 105 25.96 -18.35 -11.23
CA PHE A 105 25.20 -19.44 -11.86
C PHE A 105 26.01 -20.28 -12.85
N PHE A 106 27.09 -19.74 -13.42
CA PHE A 106 27.91 -20.42 -14.43
C PHE A 106 29.25 -20.96 -13.90
N MET A 107 29.54 -20.87 -12.58
CA MET A 107 30.81 -21.35 -11.99
C MET A 107 31.13 -22.83 -12.27
N HIS A 108 30.15 -23.65 -12.62
CA HIS A 108 30.34 -25.10 -12.85
C HIS A 108 30.44 -25.52 -14.31
N ASP A 109 30.19 -24.63 -15.28
CA ASP A 109 30.39 -24.95 -16.70
C ASP A 109 31.79 -24.49 -17.11
N THR A 110 32.77 -25.39 -16.99
CA THR A 110 34.15 -25.26 -17.49
C THR A 110 34.23 -25.11 -19.02
N VAL A 111 33.09 -25.20 -19.72
CA VAL A 111 33.01 -25.05 -21.16
C VAL A 111 32.75 -23.59 -21.50
N ARG A 112 33.85 -22.83 -21.65
CA ARG A 112 34.08 -21.74 -22.61
C ARG A 112 32.81 -21.18 -23.30
N ALA A 113 31.85 -20.69 -22.53
CA ALA A 113 30.66 -20.06 -23.08
C ALA A 113 31.08 -18.65 -23.46
N LYS A 114 31.29 -18.42 -24.76
CA LYS A 114 31.22 -17.08 -25.35
C LYS A 114 30.03 -16.38 -24.71
N HIS A 115 30.28 -15.23 -24.08
CA HIS A 115 29.36 -14.41 -23.30
C HIS A 115 27.89 -14.80 -23.48
N PRO A 116 27.25 -15.45 -22.48
CA PRO A 116 25.84 -15.78 -22.59
C PRO A 116 25.03 -14.50 -22.85
N GLU A 117 24.02 -14.59 -23.73
CA GLU A 117 23.13 -13.45 -24.03
C GLU A 117 22.61 -12.82 -22.72
N PRO A 118 22.54 -11.48 -22.63
CA PRO A 118 22.03 -10.81 -21.44
C PRO A 118 20.65 -11.32 -21.05
N HIS A 119 20.43 -11.52 -19.75
CA HIS A 119 19.17 -11.99 -19.17
C HIS A 119 18.66 -13.33 -19.75
N ARG A 120 19.53 -14.17 -20.33
CA ARG A 120 19.14 -15.43 -21.01
C ARG A 120 18.21 -16.33 -20.19
N LEU A 121 18.40 -16.37 -18.86
CA LEU A 121 17.54 -17.14 -17.98
C LEU A 121 16.12 -16.59 -17.96
N LEU A 122 15.96 -15.29 -17.71
CA LEU A 122 14.66 -14.63 -17.59
C LEU A 122 13.93 -14.60 -18.93
N VAL A 123 14.65 -14.33 -20.02
CA VAL A 123 14.09 -14.36 -21.37
C VAL A 123 13.44 -15.72 -21.69
N ARG A 124 13.94 -16.83 -21.13
CA ARG A 124 13.45 -18.18 -21.43
C ARG A 124 12.60 -18.78 -20.32
N ASP A 125 12.30 -18.02 -19.28
CA ASP A 125 11.59 -18.51 -18.09
C ASP A 125 10.48 -17.52 -17.70
N PRO A 126 9.33 -17.57 -18.39
CA PRO A 126 8.19 -16.69 -18.11
C PRO A 126 7.64 -16.88 -16.70
N LEU A 127 7.74 -18.11 -16.15
CA LEU A 127 7.32 -18.40 -14.77
C LEU A 127 8.22 -17.68 -13.77
N LEU A 128 9.54 -17.73 -13.97
CA LEU A 128 10.48 -16.98 -13.14
C LEU A 128 10.25 -15.47 -13.25
N CYS A 129 9.96 -14.95 -14.45
CA CYS A 129 9.63 -13.54 -14.62
C CYS A 129 8.40 -13.14 -13.80
N GLY A 130 7.32 -13.93 -13.85
CA GLY A 130 6.12 -13.69 -13.05
C GLY A 130 6.39 -13.73 -11.55
N LEU A 131 7.21 -14.69 -11.08
CA LEU A 131 7.59 -14.79 -9.67
C LEU A 131 8.42 -13.58 -9.19
N ILE A 132 9.35 -13.10 -10.01
CA ILE A 132 10.16 -11.91 -9.70
C ILE A 132 9.26 -10.68 -9.67
N LYS A 133 8.37 -10.51 -10.68
CA LYS A 133 7.41 -9.41 -10.74
C LYS A 133 6.51 -9.40 -9.48
N PHE A 134 5.98 -10.55 -9.08
CA PHE A 134 5.16 -10.66 -7.88
C PHE A 134 5.94 -10.34 -6.60
N SER A 135 7.19 -10.80 -6.49
CA SER A 135 8.06 -10.48 -5.36
C SER A 135 8.37 -8.99 -5.29
N LEU A 136 8.60 -8.35 -6.43
CA LEU A 136 8.77 -6.91 -6.55
C LEU A 136 7.53 -6.16 -6.06
N SER A 137 6.33 -6.57 -6.47
CA SER A 137 5.07 -5.98 -6.00
C SER A 137 4.92 -6.06 -4.48
N ILE A 138 5.26 -7.20 -3.85
CA ILE A 138 5.23 -7.34 -2.39
C ILE A 138 6.26 -6.39 -1.72
N MET A 139 7.47 -6.25 -2.28
CA MET A 139 8.48 -5.34 -1.74
C MET A 139 8.02 -3.88 -1.80
N LEU A 140 7.47 -3.45 -2.94
CA LEU A 140 6.93 -2.11 -3.13
C LEU A 140 5.74 -1.84 -2.22
N TYR A 141 4.80 -2.78 -2.14
CA TYR A 141 3.65 -2.70 -1.23
C TYR A 141 4.10 -2.46 0.22
N ASN A 142 5.04 -3.27 0.72
CA ASN A 142 5.49 -3.16 2.11
C ASN A 142 6.15 -1.80 2.39
N LEU A 143 7.03 -1.34 1.48
CA LEU A 143 7.68 -0.05 1.62
C LEU A 143 6.67 1.10 1.51
N GLY A 144 5.76 1.05 0.54
CA GLY A 144 4.78 2.11 0.27
C GLY A 144 3.74 2.25 1.37
N VAL A 145 3.19 1.13 1.87
CA VAL A 145 2.25 1.13 3.00
C VAL A 145 2.90 1.71 4.24
N GLU A 146 4.13 1.31 4.56
CA GLU A 146 4.83 1.82 5.74
C GLU A 146 5.16 3.31 5.60
N PHE A 147 5.55 3.74 4.41
CA PHE A 147 5.80 5.14 4.10
C PHE A 147 4.54 5.99 4.24
N ALA A 148 3.41 5.57 3.67
CA ALA A 148 2.14 6.26 3.78
C ALA A 148 1.61 6.28 5.23
N LYS A 149 1.74 5.16 5.95
CA LYS A 149 1.28 4.98 7.34
C LYS A 149 1.97 5.91 8.33
N ASN A 150 3.28 6.10 8.17
CA ASN A 150 4.08 6.92 9.08
C ASN A 150 4.00 8.42 8.73
N SER A 151 3.11 8.82 7.81
CA SER A 151 2.91 10.20 7.42
C SER A 151 1.70 10.85 8.07
N LEU A 152 1.79 12.16 8.31
CA LEU A 152 0.66 13.01 8.71
C LEU A 152 -0.08 13.58 7.48
N CYS A 153 -0.12 12.83 6.38
CA CYS A 153 -0.71 13.29 5.12
C CYS A 153 -1.84 12.37 4.65
N THR A 154 -1.57 11.08 4.46
CA THR A 154 -2.52 10.15 3.82
C THR A 154 -3.81 9.97 4.63
N LEU A 155 -3.70 9.56 5.90
CA LEU A 155 -4.87 9.37 6.77
C LEU A 155 -5.60 10.69 7.06
N PRO A 156 -4.93 11.80 7.43
CA PRO A 156 -5.64 13.05 7.67
C PRO A 156 -6.40 13.56 6.44
N THR A 157 -5.82 13.43 5.25
CA THR A 157 -6.51 13.77 3.99
C THR A 157 -7.73 12.88 3.77
N THR A 158 -7.60 11.58 4.03
CA THR A 158 -8.73 10.63 3.96
C THR A 158 -9.85 11.02 4.92
N ASP A 159 -9.49 11.47 6.14
CA ASP A 159 -10.44 11.90 7.17
C ASP A 159 -11.19 13.17 6.77
N LEU A 160 -10.49 14.13 6.16
CA LEU A 160 -11.09 15.35 5.62
C LEU A 160 -12.02 15.04 4.43
N TYR A 161 -11.56 14.25 3.47
CA TYR A 161 -12.40 13.79 2.35
C TYR A 161 -13.69 13.14 2.86
N ARG A 162 -13.57 12.25 3.84
CA ARG A 162 -14.73 11.57 4.42
C ARG A 162 -15.68 12.52 5.14
N ALA A 163 -15.14 13.47 5.91
CA ALA A 163 -15.93 14.51 6.56
C ALA A 163 -16.70 15.37 5.54
N LEU A 164 -16.04 15.80 4.46
CA LEU A 164 -16.65 16.59 3.40
C LEU A 164 -17.79 15.81 2.72
N ARG A 165 -17.56 14.53 2.41
CA ARG A 165 -18.57 13.66 1.79
C ARG A 165 -19.78 13.43 2.70
N LEU A 166 -19.58 13.25 4.01
CA LEU A 166 -20.67 13.07 4.97
C LEU A 166 -21.53 14.32 5.14
N THR A 167 -20.91 15.50 5.07
CA THR A 167 -21.51 16.74 5.55
C THR A 167 -22.07 17.59 4.41
N LEU A 168 -21.36 17.66 3.29
CA LEU A 168 -21.71 18.56 2.19
C LEU A 168 -22.60 17.90 1.13
N ASN A 169 -22.83 16.58 1.26
CA ASN A 169 -23.52 15.74 0.27
C ASN A 169 -23.10 16.04 -1.18
N LEU A 170 -21.84 16.44 -1.35
CA LEU A 170 -21.28 16.74 -2.65
C LEU A 170 -21.14 15.41 -3.39
N ASP A 171 -21.42 15.41 -4.69
CA ASP A 171 -21.03 14.35 -5.61
C ASP A 171 -19.50 14.37 -5.78
N LEU A 172 -18.82 14.05 -4.68
CA LEU A 172 -17.41 14.18 -4.48
C LEU A 172 -16.87 12.76 -4.31
N ALA A 173 -16.56 12.15 -5.45
CA ALA A 173 -15.85 10.89 -5.50
C ALA A 173 -14.36 11.19 -5.55
N TRP A 174 -13.58 10.52 -4.69
CA TRP A 174 -12.14 10.41 -4.83
C TRP A 174 -11.79 8.93 -5.04
N PRO A 175 -11.80 8.44 -6.29
CA PRO A 175 -11.60 7.02 -6.60
C PRO A 175 -10.35 6.41 -5.94
N ASP A 176 -9.20 7.10 -5.98
CA ASP A 176 -7.97 6.59 -5.37
C ASP A 176 -8.11 6.38 -3.85
N THR A 177 -8.77 7.31 -3.16
CA THR A 177 -8.97 7.23 -1.71
C THR A 177 -10.01 6.18 -1.34
N ASP A 178 -11.08 6.06 -2.13
CA ASP A 178 -12.08 5.00 -1.95
C ASP A 178 -11.46 3.60 -2.18
N LEU A 179 -10.61 3.45 -3.20
CA LEU A 179 -9.86 2.22 -3.46
C LEU A 179 -8.86 1.92 -2.34
N PHE A 180 -8.13 2.92 -1.85
CA PHE A 180 -7.26 2.79 -0.68
C PHE A 180 -8.00 2.27 0.55
N VAL A 181 -9.18 2.85 0.86
CA VAL A 181 -10.02 2.43 1.98
C VAL A 181 -10.52 0.99 1.80
N SER A 182 -10.88 0.62 0.57
CA SER A 182 -11.30 -0.74 0.22
C SER A 182 -10.15 -1.74 0.38
N ASN A 183 -8.95 -1.41 -0.12
CA ASN A 183 -7.79 -2.31 -0.16
C ASN A 183 -7.23 -2.63 1.23
N ILE A 184 -7.19 -1.67 2.17
CA ILE A 184 -6.72 -1.92 3.54
C ILE A 184 -7.85 -2.33 4.49
N THR A 185 -9.11 -2.04 4.14
CA THR A 185 -10.33 -2.14 4.96
C THR A 185 -10.50 -1.04 6.02
N PRO A 186 -11.74 -0.52 6.21
CA PRO A 186 -12.02 0.49 7.23
C PRO A 186 -11.66 0.06 8.66
N GLU A 187 -11.80 -1.23 8.97
CA GLU A 187 -11.52 -1.81 10.29
C GLU A 187 -10.02 -1.81 10.62
N ARG A 188 -9.14 -1.61 9.65
CA ARG A 188 -7.69 -1.49 9.88
C ARG A 188 -7.23 -0.05 9.80
N LEU A 189 -7.85 0.75 8.94
CA LEU A 189 -7.53 2.17 8.80
C LEU A 189 -8.05 3.01 9.98
N PHE A 190 -9.27 2.74 10.45
CA PHE A 190 -9.99 3.66 11.34
C PHE A 190 -10.35 3.04 12.69
N PHE A 191 -9.96 3.70 13.79
CA PHE A 191 -10.41 3.33 15.13
C PHE A 191 -11.95 3.34 15.22
N GLY A 192 -12.55 2.16 15.46
CA GLY A 192 -14.01 1.99 15.51
C GLY A 192 -14.69 1.76 14.16
N GLY A 193 -13.94 1.55 13.07
CA GLY A 193 -14.48 1.36 11.72
C GLY A 193 -14.67 2.68 10.97
N LEU A 194 -15.30 2.62 9.80
CA LEU A 194 -15.48 3.78 8.93
C LEU A 194 -16.25 4.89 9.68
N PRO A 195 -15.71 6.12 9.79
CA PRO A 195 -16.42 7.21 10.46
C PRO A 195 -17.70 7.56 9.69
N ASN A 196 -18.77 7.76 10.46
CA ASN A 196 -20.09 8.12 9.98
C ASN A 196 -20.56 9.50 10.48
N LYS A 197 -19.70 10.22 11.23
CA LYS A 197 -19.97 11.55 11.77
C LYS A 197 -18.70 12.40 11.74
N LEU A 198 -18.87 13.71 11.65
CA LEU A 198 -17.79 14.69 11.63
C LEU A 198 -16.93 14.63 12.91
N GLU A 199 -17.59 14.56 14.07
CA GLU A 199 -16.93 14.39 15.38
C GLU A 199 -16.03 13.15 15.43
N SER A 200 -16.44 12.05 14.79
CA SER A 200 -15.64 10.81 14.73
C SER A 200 -14.38 10.98 13.88
N CYS A 201 -14.42 11.78 12.81
CA CYS A 201 -13.24 12.13 12.03
C CYS A 201 -12.26 12.99 12.86
N LEU A 202 -12.77 14.00 13.58
CA LEU A 202 -11.94 14.85 14.44
C LEU A 202 -11.27 14.07 15.57
N LYS A 203 -12.04 13.25 16.31
CA LYS A 203 -11.51 12.41 17.41
C LYS A 203 -10.36 11.52 16.93
N ARG A 204 -10.46 10.97 15.73
CA ARG A 204 -9.40 10.13 15.16
C ARG A 204 -8.12 10.93 14.89
N LEU A 205 -8.21 12.12 14.31
CA LEU A 205 -7.06 12.99 14.12
C LEU A 205 -6.39 13.34 15.46
N MET A 206 -7.19 13.62 16.48
CA MET A 206 -6.69 13.87 17.84
C MET A 206 -5.89 12.67 18.37
N LEU A 207 -6.42 11.46 18.22
CA LEU A 207 -5.71 10.24 18.60
C LEU A 207 -4.40 10.04 17.82
N MET A 208 -4.40 10.32 16.51
CA MET A 208 -3.20 10.25 15.68
C MET A 208 -2.11 11.24 16.10
N GLN A 209 -2.51 12.41 16.62
CA GLN A 209 -1.61 13.42 17.16
C GLN A 209 -1.15 13.11 18.60
N GLY A 210 -1.56 11.98 19.18
CA GLY A 210 -1.16 11.53 20.52
C GLY A 210 -2.04 12.06 21.65
N ILE A 211 -3.20 12.65 21.35
CA ILE A 211 -4.15 13.07 22.38
C ILE A 211 -4.80 11.84 23.03
N SER A 212 -4.82 11.80 24.36
CA SER A 212 -5.29 10.63 25.11
C SER A 212 -6.78 10.32 24.84
N PRO A 213 -7.15 9.04 24.58
CA PRO A 213 -8.54 8.61 24.47
C PRO A 213 -9.39 8.93 25.71
N GLU A 214 -8.76 9.04 26.88
CA GLU A 214 -9.42 9.32 28.16
C GLU A 214 -10.16 10.67 28.17
N ILE A 215 -9.73 11.61 27.31
CA ILE A 215 -10.39 12.92 27.15
C ILE A 215 -11.80 12.76 26.55
N PHE A 216 -12.08 11.68 25.83
CA PHE A 216 -13.37 11.44 25.18
C PHE A 216 -14.36 10.62 26.01
N VAL A 217 -13.98 10.14 27.20
CA VAL A 217 -14.84 9.31 28.07
C VAL A 217 -15.77 10.20 28.89
N LYS A 218 -17.09 10.03 28.73
CA LYS A 218 -18.10 10.70 29.58
C LYS A 218 -17.91 10.26 31.04
N GLY A 219 -17.62 11.21 31.93
CA GLY A 219 -17.41 10.97 33.36
C GLY A 219 -15.96 10.78 33.81
N GLY A 220 -14.98 10.92 32.91
CA GLY A 220 -13.55 10.89 33.27
C GLY A 220 -13.20 12.01 34.25
N LYS A 221 -12.54 11.67 35.36
CA LYS A 221 -12.10 12.63 36.39
C LYS A 221 -11.25 13.72 35.72
N ARG A 222 -11.82 14.93 35.57
CA ARG A 222 -11.04 16.15 35.26
C ARG A 222 -10.00 16.27 36.37
N ARG A 223 -8.75 15.88 36.10
CA ARG A 223 -7.64 16.12 37.02
C ARG A 223 -7.45 17.63 37.08
N SER A 224 -8.06 18.27 38.08
CA SER A 224 -7.74 19.64 38.45
C SER A 224 -6.25 19.69 38.78
N GLY A 225 -5.52 20.62 38.15
CA GLY A 225 -4.19 20.99 38.60
C GLY A 225 -2.96 20.54 37.79
N ARG A 226 -3.06 20.20 36.50
CA ARG A 226 -1.85 20.08 35.66
C ARG A 226 -1.72 21.19 34.62
N LYS A 227 -0.73 22.07 34.88
CA LYS A 227 -0.13 23.05 33.97
C LYS A 227 0.13 22.38 32.61
N SER A 228 -0.28 23.05 31.53
CA SER A 228 0.03 22.79 30.11
C SER A 228 0.51 21.37 29.81
N LEU A 229 -0.38 20.54 29.25
CA LEU A 229 0.01 19.27 28.59
C LEU A 229 1.24 19.55 27.71
N PRO A 230 2.40 18.91 27.97
CA PRO A 230 3.49 18.97 27.02
C PRO A 230 2.98 18.33 25.74
N PHE A 231 2.82 19.12 24.68
CA PHE A 231 2.70 18.62 23.32
C PHE A 231 4.06 18.01 22.97
N THR A 232 4.32 16.80 23.43
CA THR A 232 5.29 15.94 22.77
C THR A 232 4.48 15.19 21.71
N PRO A 233 4.68 15.46 20.41
CA PRO A 233 4.11 14.64 19.35
C PRO A 233 4.80 13.28 19.43
N SER A 234 4.37 12.49 20.39
CA SER A 234 4.63 11.09 20.39
C SER A 234 3.73 10.55 19.28
N ILE A 235 4.33 10.30 18.11
CA ILE A 235 3.79 9.38 17.10
C ILE A 235 3.80 7.96 17.70
N SER A 236 3.37 7.81 18.95
CA SER A 236 3.22 6.53 19.62
C SER A 236 1.90 5.97 19.14
N LYS A 237 2.05 5.01 18.23
CA LYS A 237 1.06 3.98 17.94
C LYS A 237 -0.22 4.51 17.28
N THR A 238 -0.10 5.01 16.06
CA THR A 238 -1.16 4.79 15.06
C THR A 238 -1.38 3.29 14.78
N GLY A 239 -0.52 2.40 15.31
CA GLY A 239 -0.88 1.22 16.11
C GLY A 239 -1.67 0.08 15.46
N ARG A 240 -2.29 0.30 14.31
CA ARG A 240 -2.95 -0.72 13.52
C ARG A 240 -2.05 -1.16 12.41
N ASP A 241 -2.10 -2.45 12.17
CA ASP A 241 -1.40 -3.06 11.06
C ASP A 241 -2.19 -2.77 9.78
N TRP A 242 -1.67 -1.86 8.95
CA TRP A 242 -2.19 -1.64 7.60
C TRP A 242 -1.90 -2.85 6.71
N HIS A 243 -1.05 -3.79 7.15
CA HIS A 243 -0.78 -5.00 6.40
C HIS A 243 -1.89 -6.03 6.61
N GLU A 244 -2.68 -6.28 5.58
CA GLU A 244 -3.22 -7.61 5.37
C GLU A 244 -2.19 -8.41 4.59
N ALA A 245 -1.24 -9.03 5.31
CA ALA A 245 -0.55 -10.16 4.72
C ALA A 245 -1.56 -11.30 4.73
N SER A 246 -2.31 -11.45 3.64
CA SER A 246 -3.12 -12.63 3.41
C SER A 246 -2.27 -13.90 3.61
N ALA A 247 -2.91 -15.06 3.75
CA ALA A 247 -2.15 -16.31 3.81
C ALA A 247 -1.30 -16.53 2.55
N VAL A 248 -1.76 -16.05 1.39
CA VAL A 248 -1.02 -16.13 0.12
C VAL A 248 0.20 -15.19 0.16
N ILE A 249 0.02 -13.90 0.39
CA ILE A 249 1.12 -12.91 0.46
C ILE A 249 2.12 -13.31 1.54
N SER A 250 1.66 -13.74 2.72
CA SER A 250 2.53 -14.20 3.80
C SER A 250 3.38 -15.39 3.36
N ALA A 251 2.75 -16.40 2.73
CA ALA A 251 3.47 -17.55 2.22
C ALA A 251 4.43 -17.17 1.09
N PHE A 252 4.06 -16.29 0.17
CA PHE A 252 4.99 -15.88 -0.88
C PHE A 252 6.14 -15.04 -0.34
N ARG A 253 5.87 -14.10 0.56
CA ARG A 253 6.88 -13.26 1.22
C ARG A 253 7.89 -14.11 1.97
N ASP A 254 7.42 -15.02 2.81
CA ASP A 254 8.30 -15.80 3.67
C ASP A 254 9.21 -16.71 2.82
N ARG A 255 8.69 -17.26 1.71
CA ARG A 255 9.46 -18.13 0.82
C ARG A 255 10.43 -17.37 -0.09
N HIS A 256 9.96 -16.30 -0.74
CA HIS A 256 10.66 -15.68 -1.86
C HIS A 256 11.41 -14.39 -1.49
N ILE A 257 11.05 -13.74 -0.38
CA ILE A 257 11.70 -12.51 0.09
C ILE A 257 12.56 -12.80 1.33
N MET A 258 12.04 -13.60 2.26
CA MET A 258 12.75 -13.91 3.52
C MET A 258 13.61 -15.18 3.45
N ASN A 259 13.56 -15.91 2.33
CA ASN A 259 14.24 -17.20 2.14
C ASN A 259 13.93 -18.24 3.24
N ASN A 260 12.75 -18.14 3.88
CA ASN A 260 12.31 -19.11 4.87
C ASN A 260 11.77 -20.37 4.17
N THR A 261 12.04 -21.52 4.76
CA THR A 261 11.42 -22.78 4.35
C THR A 261 9.96 -22.81 4.78
N ILE A 262 9.06 -22.70 3.81
CA ILE A 262 7.63 -22.83 4.08
C ILE A 262 7.23 -24.29 4.04
N LYS A 263 6.65 -24.74 5.14
CA LYS A 263 5.83 -25.94 5.16
C LYS A 263 4.44 -25.54 4.74
N TRP A 264 4.02 -25.95 3.54
CA TRP A 264 2.62 -25.85 3.13
C TRP A 264 1.80 -26.79 4.00
N THR A 265 1.28 -26.28 5.11
CA THR A 265 0.44 -27.05 6.03
C THR A 265 -1.03 -26.96 5.60
N PHE A 266 -1.84 -27.82 6.22
CA PHE A 266 -3.28 -27.80 6.01
C PHE A 266 -3.89 -26.43 6.36
N GLU A 267 -3.43 -25.81 7.45
CA GLU A 267 -3.92 -24.52 7.94
C GLU A 267 -3.59 -23.39 6.96
N THR A 268 -2.39 -23.43 6.36
CA THR A 268 -1.97 -22.45 5.35
C THR A 268 -2.87 -22.55 4.12
N LEU A 269 -3.12 -23.77 3.64
CA LEU A 269 -4.03 -24.00 2.52
C LEU A 269 -5.46 -23.57 2.87
N GLU A 270 -5.95 -23.86 4.08
CA GLU A 270 -7.29 -23.46 4.52
C GLU A 270 -7.47 -21.96 4.48
N ALA A 271 -6.46 -21.21 4.92
CA ALA A 271 -6.50 -19.77 4.90
C ALA A 271 -6.51 -19.21 3.46
N VAL A 272 -5.77 -19.83 2.52
CA VAL A 272 -5.85 -19.50 1.07
C VAL A 272 -7.26 -19.77 0.52
N PHE A 273 -7.87 -20.91 0.87
CA PHE A 273 -9.25 -21.23 0.47
C PHE A 273 -10.28 -20.27 1.07
N LYS A 274 -10.09 -19.85 2.32
CA LYS A 274 -10.98 -18.87 2.95
C LYS A 274 -10.96 -17.56 2.17
N GLU A 275 -9.80 -17.15 1.68
CA GLU A 275 -9.64 -15.91 0.91
C GLU A 275 -10.30 -16.02 -0.47
N SER A 276 -10.10 -17.13 -1.18
CA SER A 276 -10.67 -17.34 -2.52
C SER A 276 -12.20 -17.43 -2.53
N THR A 277 -12.82 -17.81 -1.40
CA THR A 277 -14.27 -18.05 -1.29
C THR A 277 -15.12 -16.85 -0.86
N LYS A 278 -14.49 -15.72 -0.49
CA LYS A 278 -15.21 -14.51 -0.07
C LYS A 278 -16.25 -14.08 -1.12
N ASN A 279 -15.90 -14.16 -2.41
CA ASN A 279 -16.73 -13.62 -3.51
C ASN A 279 -17.23 -14.66 -4.53
N ASN A 280 -16.99 -15.97 -4.34
CA ASN A 280 -17.34 -16.97 -5.35
C ASN A 280 -18.10 -18.19 -4.77
N ALA A 281 -19.39 -18.31 -5.12
CA ALA A 281 -20.27 -19.38 -4.65
C ALA A 281 -19.81 -20.78 -5.09
N SER A 282 -19.26 -20.92 -6.31
CA SER A 282 -18.74 -22.21 -6.80
C SER A 282 -17.52 -22.70 -6.00
N GLN A 283 -16.70 -21.77 -5.52
CA GLN A 283 -15.54 -22.10 -4.69
C GLN A 283 -15.93 -22.42 -3.25
N ARG A 284 -17.06 -21.87 -2.75
CA ARG A 284 -17.58 -22.23 -1.42
C ARG A 284 -17.93 -23.71 -1.35
N ALA A 285 -18.59 -24.26 -2.37
CA ALA A 285 -18.89 -25.68 -2.46
C ALA A 285 -17.61 -26.55 -2.50
N ALA A 286 -16.60 -26.13 -3.26
CA ALA A 286 -15.30 -26.80 -3.30
C ALA A 286 -14.59 -26.78 -1.93
N ARG A 287 -14.66 -25.66 -1.20
CA ARG A 287 -14.13 -25.52 0.16
C ARG A 287 -14.88 -26.41 1.15
N GLU A 288 -16.21 -26.45 1.10
CA GLU A 288 -17.00 -27.32 1.96
C GLU A 288 -16.70 -28.80 1.73
N HIS A 289 -16.57 -29.20 0.47
CA HIS A 289 -16.15 -30.55 0.11
C HIS A 289 -14.75 -30.84 0.66
N TRP A 290 -13.80 -29.92 0.54
CA TRP A 290 -12.44 -30.08 1.06
C TRP A 290 -12.38 -30.15 2.59
N ILE A 291 -13.15 -29.32 3.31
CA ILE A 291 -13.24 -29.39 4.78
C ILE A 291 -13.75 -30.76 5.23
N LYS A 292 -14.74 -31.31 4.53
CA LYS A 292 -15.36 -32.61 4.86
C LYS A 292 -14.50 -33.81 4.46
N SER A 293 -13.96 -33.82 3.25
CA SER A 293 -13.23 -34.96 2.68
C SER A 293 -11.72 -34.93 2.95
N ARG A 294 -11.18 -33.76 3.32
CA ARG A 294 -9.73 -33.46 3.33
C ARG A 294 -9.03 -33.76 1.99
N GLN A 295 -9.79 -33.91 0.92
CA GLN A 295 -9.31 -34.19 -0.42
C GLN A 295 -9.75 -33.07 -1.36
N ILE A 296 -8.80 -32.58 -2.15
CA ILE A 296 -9.08 -31.64 -3.23
C ILE A 296 -8.30 -32.07 -4.46
N GLY A 297 -8.99 -32.10 -5.59
CA GLY A 297 -8.33 -32.31 -6.87
C GLY A 297 -7.34 -31.18 -7.14
N THR A 298 -6.27 -31.48 -7.86
CA THR A 298 -5.23 -30.51 -8.22
C THR A 298 -5.79 -29.30 -8.96
N VAL A 299 -6.74 -29.51 -9.88
CA VAL A 299 -7.35 -28.43 -10.66
C VAL A 299 -8.17 -27.45 -9.78
N PRO A 300 -9.14 -27.91 -8.96
CA PRO A 300 -9.83 -27.03 -8.01
C PRO A 300 -8.89 -26.26 -7.07
N LEU A 301 -7.84 -26.91 -6.57
CA LEU A 301 -6.83 -26.26 -5.73
C LEU A 301 -6.12 -25.12 -6.49
N LEU A 302 -5.61 -25.39 -7.69
CA LEU A 302 -4.95 -24.38 -8.52
C LEU A 302 -5.88 -23.21 -8.85
N GLN A 303 -7.17 -23.48 -9.07
CA GLN A 303 -8.16 -22.46 -9.37
C GLN A 303 -8.47 -21.56 -8.17
N CYS A 304 -8.49 -22.13 -6.96
CA CYS A 304 -8.62 -21.36 -5.72
C CYS A 304 -7.38 -20.51 -5.45
N VAL A 305 -6.17 -21.08 -5.63
CA VAL A 305 -4.91 -20.33 -5.50
C VAL A 305 -4.85 -19.19 -6.51
N LYS A 306 -5.18 -19.45 -7.79
CA LYS A 306 -5.25 -18.42 -8.83
C LYS A 306 -6.19 -17.29 -8.42
N THR A 307 -7.38 -17.63 -7.93
CA THR A 307 -8.39 -16.65 -7.51
C THR A 307 -7.90 -15.83 -6.33
N ALA A 308 -7.33 -16.46 -5.30
CA ALA A 308 -6.77 -15.76 -4.15
C ALA A 308 -5.65 -14.79 -4.55
N ILE A 309 -4.70 -15.24 -5.38
CA ILE A 309 -3.62 -14.37 -5.91
C ILE A 309 -4.21 -13.20 -6.70
N THR A 310 -5.20 -13.45 -7.56
CA THR A 310 -5.80 -12.41 -8.42
C THR A 310 -6.53 -11.35 -7.60
N THR A 311 -7.30 -11.78 -6.58
CA THR A 311 -7.97 -10.86 -5.65
C THR A 311 -6.97 -9.94 -4.95
N GLU A 312 -5.86 -10.51 -4.49
CA GLU A 312 -4.86 -9.78 -3.72
C GLU A 312 -3.92 -8.93 -4.58
N LEU A 313 -3.82 -9.25 -5.87
CA LEU A 313 -2.95 -8.51 -6.78
C LEU A 313 -3.34 -7.03 -6.83
N SER A 314 -4.65 -6.73 -6.83
CA SER A 314 -5.19 -5.36 -6.79
C SER A 314 -4.67 -4.52 -5.61
N VAL A 315 -4.46 -5.16 -4.46
CA VAL A 315 -3.89 -4.53 -3.26
C VAL A 315 -2.39 -4.32 -3.40
N LEU A 316 -1.68 -5.30 -3.97
CA LEU A 316 -0.22 -5.25 -4.11
C LEU A 316 0.26 -4.25 -5.16
N ILE A 317 -0.50 -4.07 -6.24
CA ILE A 317 -0.14 -3.18 -7.35
C ILE A 317 -0.53 -1.72 -7.11
N PHE A 318 -1.39 -1.46 -6.13
CA PHE A 318 -1.80 -0.10 -5.79
C PHE A 318 -0.59 0.73 -5.35
N ASP A 319 -0.36 1.89 -5.99
CA ASP A 319 0.81 2.72 -5.69
C ASP A 319 0.57 3.60 -4.45
N TYR A 320 0.92 3.04 -3.29
CA TYR A 320 0.84 3.76 -2.01
C TYR A 320 1.78 4.96 -1.92
N PHE A 321 2.88 4.99 -2.69
CA PHE A 321 3.73 6.18 -2.78
C PHE A 321 3.04 7.28 -3.56
N GLY A 322 2.48 6.94 -4.72
CA GLY A 322 1.69 7.84 -5.55
C GLY A 322 0.53 8.47 -4.79
N LEU A 323 -0.25 7.65 -4.07
CA LEU A 323 -1.32 8.13 -3.19
C LEU A 323 -0.79 9.11 -2.14
N HIS A 324 0.30 8.77 -1.45
CA HIS A 324 0.89 9.65 -0.45
C HIS A 324 1.28 11.02 -1.05
N LEU A 325 1.94 11.02 -2.20
CA LEU A 325 2.35 12.24 -2.89
C LEU A 325 1.15 13.10 -3.31
N ARG A 326 0.06 12.49 -3.79
CA ARG A 326 -1.16 13.23 -4.13
C ARG A 326 -1.87 13.79 -2.91
N CYS A 327 -1.95 13.05 -1.80
CA CYS A 327 -2.44 13.59 -0.53
C CYS A 327 -1.58 14.78 -0.09
N GLU A 328 -0.25 14.68 -0.21
CA GLU A 328 0.66 15.77 0.12
C GLU A 328 0.46 17.00 -0.79
N ASN A 329 0.32 16.80 -2.10
CA ASN A 329 0.02 17.87 -3.07
C ASN A 329 -1.32 18.55 -2.78
N PHE A 330 -2.35 17.76 -2.48
CA PHE A 330 -3.65 18.29 -2.09
C PHE A 330 -3.54 19.16 -0.84
N LEU A 331 -2.78 18.74 0.18
CA LEU A 331 -2.57 19.55 1.37
C LEU A 331 -1.79 20.85 1.08
N VAL A 332 -0.86 20.85 0.13
CA VAL A 332 -0.19 22.07 -0.33
C VAL A 332 -1.16 23.01 -1.05
N LYS A 333 -2.02 22.48 -1.93
CA LYS A 333 -3.11 23.24 -2.58
C LYS A 333 -4.09 23.81 -1.55
N LEU A 334 -4.46 23.00 -0.56
CA LEU A 334 -5.32 23.41 0.56
C LEU A 334 -4.69 24.56 1.36
N ARG A 335 -3.40 24.48 1.67
CA ARG A 335 -2.67 25.55 2.37
C ARG A 335 -2.66 26.86 1.60
N SER A 336 -2.37 26.79 0.30
CA SER A 336 -2.28 27.97 -0.57
C SER A 336 -3.65 28.59 -0.81
N GLY A 337 -4.68 27.78 -1.05
CA GLY A 337 -6.06 28.25 -1.23
C GLY A 337 -6.70 28.84 0.04
N LEU A 338 -6.40 28.27 1.22
CA LEU A 338 -6.99 28.73 2.49
C LEU A 338 -6.09 29.70 3.28
N GLY A 339 -4.86 29.94 2.83
CA GLY A 339 -3.80 30.58 3.62
C GLY A 339 -4.11 32.00 4.12
N GLY A 340 -4.98 32.74 3.44
CA GLY A 340 -5.48 34.05 3.91
C GLY A 340 -6.50 33.96 5.05
N ASN A 341 -7.30 32.88 5.08
CA ASN A 341 -8.39 32.69 6.02
C ASN A 341 -7.95 31.93 7.29
N MET A 342 -6.94 31.05 7.20
CA MET A 342 -6.42 30.33 8.38
C MET A 342 -5.60 31.20 9.35
N LYS A 343 -4.85 32.20 8.85
CA LYS A 343 -4.08 33.13 9.70
C LYS A 343 -4.94 33.95 10.65
N LYS A 344 -6.23 34.14 10.35
CA LYS A 344 -7.15 34.96 11.16
C LYS A 344 -7.83 34.16 12.30
N ASN A 345 -8.00 32.85 12.14
CA ASN A 345 -8.90 32.08 13.01
C ASN A 345 -8.21 31.28 14.12
N ASP A 346 -6.91 30.96 14.02
CA ASP A 346 -6.32 29.95 14.93
C ASP A 346 -5.26 30.44 15.92
N GLY A 347 -4.75 31.67 15.83
CA GLY A 347 -3.66 32.14 16.71
C GLY A 347 -2.35 31.33 16.61
N ILE A 348 -2.31 30.30 15.75
CA ILE A 348 -1.13 29.52 15.41
C ILE A 348 -0.31 30.38 14.45
N THR A 349 0.68 31.08 15.00
CA THR A 349 1.65 31.85 14.21
C THR A 349 2.54 30.86 13.45
N HIS A 350 2.21 30.67 12.16
CA HIS A 350 3.01 29.87 11.26
C HIS A 350 4.39 30.52 11.05
N SER A 351 5.48 29.87 11.46
CA SER A 351 6.77 30.16 10.84
C SER A 351 6.73 29.60 9.40
N ASN A 352 7.32 30.33 8.46
CA ASN A 352 7.27 29.98 7.04
C ASN A 352 8.08 28.70 6.69
N ASP A 353 8.80 28.12 7.64
CA ASP A 353 9.89 27.18 7.37
C ASP A 353 9.53 25.69 7.50
N GLU A 354 8.30 25.33 7.89
CA GLU A 354 7.95 23.91 8.10
C GLU A 354 6.65 23.47 7.39
N PRO A 355 6.70 22.92 6.16
CA PRO A 355 5.49 22.80 5.36
C PRO A 355 4.60 21.59 5.64
N ARG A 356 5.14 20.49 6.17
CA ARG A 356 4.49 19.16 6.06
C ARG A 356 3.86 18.64 7.36
N TRP A 357 4.38 18.98 8.54
CA TRP A 357 3.68 18.70 9.81
C TRP A 357 2.45 19.60 9.98
N LEU A 358 2.52 20.84 9.45
CA LEU A 358 1.39 21.76 9.37
C LEU A 358 0.21 21.14 8.62
N ALA A 359 0.44 20.22 7.68
CA ALA A 359 -0.60 19.62 6.86
C ALA A 359 -1.65 18.84 7.67
N GLY A 360 -1.22 17.98 8.60
CA GLY A 360 -2.12 17.32 9.54
C GLY A 360 -2.78 18.30 10.53
N CYS A 361 -2.09 19.37 10.91
CA CYS A 361 -2.65 20.41 11.78
C CYS A 361 -3.69 21.29 11.09
N MET A 362 -3.55 21.56 9.79
CA MET A 362 -4.55 22.27 8.99
C MET A 362 -5.84 21.45 8.88
N VAL A 363 -5.73 20.15 8.57
CA VAL A 363 -6.87 19.24 8.54
C VAL A 363 -7.57 19.21 9.91
N PHE A 364 -6.78 19.14 10.99
CA PHE A 364 -7.32 19.23 12.35
C PHE A 364 -8.08 20.54 12.59
N ALA A 365 -7.52 21.69 12.23
CA ALA A 365 -8.18 22.98 12.39
C ALA A 365 -9.49 23.08 11.60
N ILE A 366 -9.48 22.64 10.33
CA ILE A 366 -10.67 22.61 9.48
C ILE A 366 -11.77 21.74 10.09
N LEU A 367 -11.44 20.52 10.54
CA LEU A 367 -12.42 19.64 11.17
C LEU A 367 -12.89 20.15 12.54
N ARG A 368 -12.00 20.73 13.35
CA ARG A 368 -12.36 21.29 14.66
C ARG A 368 -13.41 22.38 14.50
N ASN A 369 -13.14 23.34 13.61
CA ASN A 369 -14.04 24.46 13.34
C ASN A 369 -15.40 23.97 12.80
N ALA A 370 -15.39 22.94 11.94
CA ALA A 370 -16.63 22.37 11.40
C ALA A 370 -17.46 21.64 12.49
N VAL A 371 -16.81 20.90 13.42
CA VAL A 371 -17.51 20.24 14.54
C VAL A 371 -18.09 21.26 15.52
N GLU A 372 -17.33 22.31 15.85
CA GLU A 372 -17.79 23.39 16.72
C GLU A 372 -19.04 24.07 16.14
N TRP A 373 -19.05 24.31 14.82
CA TRP A 373 -20.23 24.83 14.15
C TRP A 373 -21.42 23.87 14.18
N GLU A 374 -21.23 22.57 13.93
CA GLU A 374 -22.31 21.58 13.98
C GLU A 374 -22.98 21.53 15.37
N PHE A 375 -22.24 21.87 16.42
CA PHE A 375 -22.77 22.01 17.79
C PHE A 375 -23.57 23.31 17.94
N VAL A 376 -23.00 24.45 17.55
CA VAL A 376 -23.65 25.77 17.67
C VAL A 376 -24.93 25.87 16.82
N ALA A 377 -24.94 25.31 15.61
CA ALA A 377 -26.10 25.29 14.72
C ALA A 377 -27.26 24.44 15.23
N LYS A 378 -27.01 23.47 16.13
CA LYS A 378 -28.07 22.69 16.80
C LYS A 378 -28.69 23.43 17.99
N ASP A 379 -27.96 24.40 18.56
CA ASP A 379 -28.40 25.20 19.71
C ASP A 379 -29.07 26.52 19.30
N THR A 380 -28.98 26.91 18.03
CA THR A 380 -29.58 28.15 17.50
C THR A 380 -30.58 27.80 16.40
N ASP A 381 -31.85 28.20 16.56
CA ASP A 381 -32.94 27.99 15.59
C ASP A 381 -32.73 28.78 14.28
N GLY A 382 -31.78 28.34 13.46
CA GLY A 382 -31.73 28.54 12.01
C GLY A 382 -31.31 29.91 11.46
N ASP A 383 -31.22 30.99 12.24
CA ASP A 383 -31.09 32.35 11.67
C ASP A 383 -29.69 33.00 11.79
N GLY A 384 -28.64 32.20 11.99
CA GLY A 384 -27.25 32.67 12.01
C GLY A 384 -26.58 32.56 10.65
N GLY A 385 -26.31 33.69 9.99
CA GLY A 385 -25.55 33.73 8.74
C GLY A 385 -24.24 32.92 8.79
N LEU A 386 -23.80 32.40 7.63
CA LEU A 386 -22.61 31.56 7.48
C LEU A 386 -21.39 32.19 8.17
N LEU A 387 -21.06 31.66 9.35
CA LEU A 387 -19.89 32.06 10.11
C LEU A 387 -18.60 31.76 9.32
N PRO A 388 -17.55 32.60 9.41
CA PRO A 388 -16.28 32.42 8.69
C PRO A 388 -15.64 31.02 8.85
N GLU A 389 -15.93 30.34 9.95
CA GLU A 389 -15.42 29.03 10.33
C GLU A 389 -15.98 27.89 9.45
N TRP A 390 -17.27 27.95 9.10
CA TRP A 390 -17.87 26.99 8.17
C TRP A 390 -17.39 27.20 6.74
N ARG A 391 -17.06 28.45 6.39
CA ARG A 391 -16.54 28.81 5.07
C ARG A 391 -15.22 28.09 4.77
N LEU A 392 -14.33 27.93 5.77
CA LEU A 392 -13.09 27.15 5.61
C LEU A 392 -13.36 25.69 5.19
N PHE A 393 -14.39 25.07 5.77
CA PHE A 393 -14.77 23.70 5.45
C PHE A 393 -15.41 23.58 4.05
N MET A 394 -16.25 24.55 3.68
CA MET A 394 -16.81 24.65 2.32
C MET A 394 -15.74 24.89 1.25
N ASP A 395 -14.82 25.83 1.50
CA ASP A 395 -13.71 26.16 0.60
C ASP A 395 -12.78 24.94 0.42
N ALA A 396 -12.53 24.17 1.50
CA ALA A 396 -11.82 22.90 1.41
C ALA A 396 -12.54 21.87 0.52
N GLY A 397 -13.87 21.81 0.59
CA GLY A 397 -14.69 20.97 -0.30
C GLY A 397 -14.59 21.38 -1.78
N ALA A 398 -14.62 22.68 -2.06
CA ALA A 398 -14.46 23.21 -3.41
C ALA A 398 -13.07 22.88 -3.99
N LEU A 399 -12.01 23.12 -3.21
CA LEU A 399 -10.64 22.78 -3.60
C LEU A 399 -10.45 21.28 -3.84
N LEU A 400 -11.10 20.44 -3.04
CA LEU A 400 -11.05 19.00 -3.24
C LEU A 400 -11.76 18.57 -4.52
N LYS A 401 -12.90 19.19 -4.83
CA LYS A 401 -13.61 18.94 -6.08
C LYS A 401 -12.76 19.29 -7.31
N GLU A 402 -12.10 20.43 -7.28
CA GLU A 402 -11.15 20.86 -8.32
C GLU A 402 -9.97 19.90 -8.42
N PHE A 403 -9.38 19.51 -7.29
CA PHE A 403 -8.26 18.56 -7.25
C PHE A 403 -8.63 17.21 -7.89
N ASN A 404 -9.81 16.68 -7.58
CA ASN A 404 -10.25 15.38 -8.07
C ASN A 404 -10.47 15.36 -9.59
N GLN A 405 -10.76 16.50 -10.22
CA GLN A 405 -10.90 16.58 -11.68
C GLN A 405 -9.57 16.34 -12.42
N SER A 406 -8.43 16.63 -11.78
CA SER A 406 -7.11 16.46 -12.38
C SER A 406 -6.32 15.26 -11.86
N GLU A 407 -6.46 14.94 -10.57
CA GLU A 407 -5.57 14.02 -9.84
C GLU A 407 -6.33 12.96 -9.01
N GLY A 408 -7.65 12.84 -9.17
CA GLY A 408 -8.49 12.02 -8.28
C GLY A 408 -8.48 10.50 -8.56
N ASP A 409 -8.10 10.07 -9.77
CA ASP A 409 -8.29 8.70 -10.24
C ASP A 409 -7.04 8.03 -10.83
N CYS A 410 -5.85 8.57 -10.51
CA CYS A 410 -4.60 8.12 -11.09
C CYS A 410 -4.27 6.65 -10.76
N GLU A 411 -4.39 6.22 -9.49
CA GLU A 411 -4.09 4.81 -9.16
C GLU A 411 -5.25 3.88 -9.45
N SER A 412 -6.48 4.36 -9.37
CA SER A 412 -7.63 3.53 -9.74
C SER A 412 -7.52 3.14 -11.23
N LYS A 413 -7.26 4.10 -12.12
CA LYS A 413 -6.98 3.83 -13.54
C LYS A 413 -5.76 2.94 -13.74
N ARG A 414 -4.68 3.19 -12.99
CA ARG A 414 -3.48 2.35 -13.07
C ARG A 414 -3.76 0.90 -12.66
N SER A 415 -4.54 0.70 -11.61
CA SER A 415 -4.91 -0.64 -11.11
C SER A 415 -5.85 -1.36 -12.07
N GLU A 416 -6.77 -0.65 -12.71
CA GLU A 416 -7.64 -1.20 -13.77
C GLU A 416 -6.83 -1.72 -14.96
N ASN A 417 -5.83 -0.96 -15.43
CA ASN A 417 -4.95 -1.36 -16.54
C ASN A 417 -4.12 -2.62 -16.24
N TYR A 418 -3.94 -2.99 -14.96
CA TYR A 418 -3.25 -4.23 -14.58
C TYR A 418 -4.22 -5.42 -14.37
N ALA A 419 -5.52 -5.16 -14.32
CA ALA A 419 -6.57 -6.18 -14.17
C ALA A 419 -7.05 -6.72 -15.54
N GLU A 420 -6.89 -5.95 -16.61
CA GLU A 420 -7.02 -6.37 -18.01
C GLU A 420 -5.79 -7.15 -18.50
#